data_AF-A0A1I2JRS0-F1
#
_entry.id   AF-A0A1I2JRS0-F1
#
_cell.length_a   1.000
_cell.length_b   1.000
_cell.length_c   1.000
_cell.angle_alpha   90.00
_cell.angle_beta   90.00
_cell.angle_gamma   90.00
#
_symmetry.space_group_name_H-M   'P 1'
#
loop_
_entity.id
_entity.type
_entity.pdbx_description
1 polymer ?
#
loop_
_entity_poly.entity_id
_entity_poly.type
_entity_poly.pdbx_seq_one_letter_code
_entity_poly.pdbx_strand_id
1 'polypeptide(L)' 'TKQLYKLWNRLSSGSYFPPPVKEVEIPKKDGKVRQLGIPTIADRVAQEVEVEVVEE' A
#
# COMPACT_ATOMS: atom_id res chain seq x y z
N THR A 1 -1.95 -12.46 14.58
CA THR A 1 -3.30 -11.87 14.75
C THR A 1 -3.31 -10.44 15.27
N LYS A 2 -2.45 -10.02 16.22
CA LYS A 2 -2.45 -8.65 16.79
C LYS A 2 -2.28 -7.50 15.77
N GLN A 3 -1.56 -7.70 14.67
CA GLN A 3 -1.30 -6.64 13.69
C GLN A 3 -2.50 -6.34 12.79
N LEU A 4 -3.28 -7.36 12.40
CA LEU A 4 -4.50 -7.19 11.62
C LEU A 4 -5.58 -6.45 12.42
N TYR A 5 -5.72 -6.78 13.71
CA TYR A 5 -6.66 -6.09 14.59
C TYR A 5 -6.37 -4.59 14.71
N LYS A 6 -5.09 -4.21 14.81
CA LYS A 6 -4.68 -2.78 14.82
C LYS A 6 -5.01 -2.08 13.50
N LEU A 7 -4.75 -2.74 12.37
CA LEU A 7 -5.05 -2.20 11.04
C LEU A 7 -6.57 -1.99 10.87
N TRP A 8 -7.36 -3.02 11.17
CA TRP A 8 -8.81 -2.98 11.10
C TRP A 8 -9.41 -1.86 11.97
N ASN A 9 -8.95 -1.72 13.22
CA ASN A 9 -9.39 -0.64 14.10
C ASN A 9 -9.10 0.75 13.50
N ARG A 10 -7.93 0.96 12.89
CA ARG A 10 -7.56 2.23 12.28
C ARG A 10 -8.37 2.53 11.02
N LEU A 11 -8.54 1.54 10.14
CA LEU A 11 -9.35 1.67 8.93
C LEU A 11 -10.81 1.96 9.28
N SER A 12 -11.41 1.17 10.17
CA SER A 12 -12.83 1.30 10.54
C SER A 12 -13.14 2.58 11.31
N SER A 13 -12.16 3.13 12.05
CA SER A 13 -12.32 4.42 12.73
C SER A 13 -12.02 5.63 11.84
N GLY A 14 -11.56 5.44 10.61
CA GLY A 14 -11.08 6.51 9.73
C GLY A 14 -9.77 7.17 10.19
N SER A 15 -9.07 6.59 11.17
CA SER A 15 -7.80 7.11 11.71
C SER A 15 -6.56 6.51 11.04
N TYR A 16 -6.74 5.81 9.93
CA TYR A 16 -5.65 5.22 9.16
C TYR A 16 -4.96 6.28 8.31
N PHE A 17 -3.67 6.51 8.60
CA PHE A 17 -2.80 7.35 7.79
C PHE A 17 -1.67 6.49 7.21
N PRO A 18 -1.58 6.36 5.87
CA PRO A 18 -0.53 5.58 5.25
C PRO A 18 0.83 6.26 5.45
N PRO A 19 1.86 5.53 5.90
CA PRO A 19 3.23 6.04 5.95
C PRO A 19 3.78 6.33 4.54
N PRO A 20 4.85 7.12 4.41
CA PRO A 20 5.47 7.41 3.12
C PRO A 20 5.96 6.14 2.44
N VAL A 21 5.76 6.07 1.11
CA VAL A 21 6.23 4.96 0.27
C VAL A 21 7.74 4.99 0.10
N LYS A 22 8.35 3.81 -0.03
CA LYS A 22 9.79 3.69 -0.32
C LYS A 22 10.04 3.77 -1.81
N GLU A 23 10.79 4.76 -2.26
CA GLU A 23 11.17 4.88 -3.66
C GLU A 23 12.32 3.91 -4.02
N VAL A 24 12.16 3.18 -5.13
CA VAL A 24 13.15 2.26 -5.67
C VAL A 24 13.23 2.43 -7.18
N GLU A 25 14.44 2.64 -7.68
CA GLU A 25 14.72 2.70 -9.10
C GLU A 25 14.98 1.30 -9.66
N ILE A 26 14.27 0.95 -10.73
CA ILE A 26 14.51 -0.28 -11.48
C ILE A 26 14.87 0.01 -12.94
N PRO A 27 15.88 -0.67 -13.51
CA PRO A 27 16.22 -0.52 -14.91
C PRO A 27 15.16 -1.19 -15.80
N LYS A 28 14.79 -0.54 -16.91
CA LYS A 28 14.03 -1.15 -18.01
C LYS A 28 14.96 -1.68 -19.09
N LYS A 29 14.45 -2.61 -19.90
CA LYS A 29 15.15 -3.15 -21.09
C LYS A 29 15.56 -2.05 -22.08
N ASP A 30 14.79 -0.98 -22.17
CA ASP A 30 15.03 0.15 -23.09
C ASP A 30 16.05 1.19 -22.55
N GLY A 31 16.81 0.84 -21.50
CA GLY A 31 17.79 1.73 -20.87
C GLY A 31 17.22 2.84 -19.99
N LYS A 32 15.89 3.02 -19.97
CA LYS A 32 15.20 3.97 -19.08
C LYS A 32 15.10 3.43 -17.65
N VAL A 33 15.05 4.33 -16.67
CA VAL A 33 14.76 3.98 -15.27
C VAL A 33 13.27 4.15 -15.00
N ARG A 34 12.68 3.23 -14.23
CA ARG A 34 11.34 3.39 -13.66
C ARG A 34 11.48 3.52 -12.15
N GLN A 35 10.96 4.62 -11.61
CA GLN A 35 10.77 4.80 -10.17
C GLN A 35 9.54 4.00 -9.72
N LEU A 36 9.71 3.17 -8.70
CA LEU A 36 8.63 2.43 -8.03
C LEU A 36 8.47 2.96 -6.61
N GLY A 37 7.24 3.31 -6.24
CA GLY A 37 6.87 3.53 -4.84
C GLY A 37 6.42 2.21 -4.21
N ILE A 38 7.21 1.67 -3.28
CA ILE A 38 6.88 0.45 -2.54
C ILE A 38 6.14 0.85 -1.25
N PRO A 39 4.84 0.55 -1.13
CA PRO A 39 4.06 0.84 0.07
C PRO A 39 4.35 -0.14 1.21
N THR A 40 3.91 0.16 2.43
CA THR A 40 4.09 -0.77 3.55
C THR A 40 3.14 -1.96 3.46
N ILE A 41 3.39 -3.02 4.26
CA ILE A 41 2.53 -4.21 4.27
C ILE A 41 1.08 -3.83 4.63
N ALA A 42 0.90 -2.91 5.58
CA ALA A 42 -0.42 -2.42 5.98
C ALA A 42 -1.15 -1.72 4.83
N ASP A 43 -0.42 -0.86 4.10
CA ASP A 43 -0.96 -0.15 2.95
C ASP A 43 -1.34 -1.09 1.82
N ARG A 44 -0.54 -2.14 1.55
CA ARG A 44 -0.90 -3.13 0.53
C ARG A 44 -2.21 -3.85 0.84
N VAL A 45 -2.43 -4.20 2.11
CA VAL A 45 -3.69 -4.82 2.54
C VAL A 45 -4.85 -3.84 2.40
N ALA A 46 -4.66 -2.57 2.77
CA ALA A 46 -5.69 -1.56 2.62
C ALA A 46 -6.02 -1.29 1.13
N GLN A 47 -5.01 -1.21 0.27
CA GLN A 47 -5.16 -1.00 -1.17
C GLN A 47 -5.87 -2.17 -1.85
N GLU A 48 -5.56 -3.41 -1.49
CA GLU A 48 -6.24 -4.58 -2.06
C GLU A 48 -7.75 -4.55 -1.77
N VAL A 49 -8.13 -4.23 -0.53
CA VAL A 49 -9.54 -4.12 -0.14
C VAL A 49 -10.24 -2.96 -0.87
N GLU A 50 -9.54 -1.83 -1.07
CA GLU A 50 -10.09 -0.71 -1.83
C GLU A 50 -10.34 -1.08 -3.29
N VAL A 51 -9.41 -1.81 -3.92
CA VAL A 51 -9.59 -2.29 -5.29
C VAL A 51 -10.80 -3.20 -5.39
N GLU A 52 -10.95 -4.18 -4.49
CA GLU A 52 -12.12 -5.07 -4.46
C GLU A 52 -13.44 -4.30 -4.38
N VAL A 53 -13.53 -3.29 -3.49
CA VAL A 53 -14.73 -2.47 -3.30
C VAL A 53 -15.01 -1.55 -4.48
N VAL A 54 -13.97 -1.08 -5.18
CA VAL A 54 -14.13 -0.17 -6.34
C VAL A 54 -14.47 -0.94 -7.62
N GLU A 55 -14.06 -2.21 -7.71
CA GLU A 55 -14.41 -3.09 -8.83
C GLU A 55 -15.84 -3.65 -8.72
N GLU A 56 -16.46 -3.60 -7.53
CA GLU A 56 -17.87 -3.91 -7.28
C GLU A 56 -18.81 -2.72 -7.57
#